data_AF-A0A1S8AZQ4-F1
#
_entry.id   AF-A0A1S8AZQ4-F1
#
_cell.length_a   1.000
_cell.length_b   1.000
_cell.length_c   1.000
_cell.angle_alpha   90.00
_cell.angle_beta   90.00
_cell.angle_gamma   90.00
#
_symmetry.space_group_name_H-M   'P 1'
#
loop_
_entity.id
_entity.type
_entity.pdbx_description
1 polymer ?
#
loop_
_entity_poly.entity_id
_entity_poly.type
_entity_poly.pdbx_seq_one_letter_code
_entity_poly.pdbx_strand_id
1 'polypeptide(L)'
;MDEPEWMTVLRIFWEENLGFEYSPHSEEWERFIPDRDELEDINTSDHAQGLLKSGHLEVEDVDASHDPSVSFDSLPVVRISEKGIQTIREWETMKKQAQWEQQLLETQEQYEESRLRRQQQFEKEQVTRSNEVNAAVGYLTIGLLIVTLSDVVLSVDQSLVPIWVIIGITLSVVLGLIYRIRKSGLLNPE
;
A
#
# COMPACT_ATOMS: atom_id res chain seq x y z
N MET A 1 4.12 -15.60 -2.82
CA MET A 1 4.16 -16.98 -3.34
C MET A 1 5.13 -17.72 -2.46
N ASP A 2 4.63 -18.71 -1.74
CA ASP A 2 5.46 -19.51 -0.85
C ASP A 2 6.29 -20.47 -1.69
N GLU A 3 7.53 -20.69 -1.28
CA GLU A 3 8.45 -21.59 -1.96
C GLU A 3 8.09 -23.04 -1.62
N PRO A 4 7.87 -23.92 -2.61
CA PRO A 4 7.61 -25.31 -2.33
C PRO A 4 8.90 -26.01 -1.86
N GLU A 5 8.77 -26.96 -0.92
CA GLU A 5 9.91 -27.65 -0.29
C GLU A 5 10.92 -28.24 -1.29
N TRP A 6 10.45 -28.87 -2.37
CA TRP A 6 11.32 -29.43 -3.41
C TRP A 6 12.15 -28.36 -4.13
N MET A 7 11.63 -27.14 -4.27
CA MET A 7 12.35 -26.02 -4.85
C MET A 7 13.42 -25.52 -3.88
N THR A 8 13.13 -25.49 -2.57
CA THR A 8 14.12 -25.16 -1.54
C THR A 8 15.30 -26.13 -1.60
N VAL A 9 15.04 -27.43 -1.70
CA VAL A 9 16.08 -28.45 -1.87
C VAL A 9 16.86 -28.21 -3.16
N LEU A 10 16.18 -28.04 -4.30
CA LEU A 10 16.83 -27.80 -5.59
C LEU A 10 17.70 -26.53 -5.59
N ARG A 11 17.23 -25.45 -4.95
CA ARG A 11 17.97 -24.20 -4.79
C ARG A 11 19.24 -24.40 -3.98
N ILE A 12 19.17 -25.16 -2.90
CA ILE A 12 20.34 -25.44 -2.05
C ILE A 12 21.40 -26.23 -2.84
N PHE A 13 20.99 -27.19 -3.67
CA PHE A 13 21.92 -27.87 -4.59
C PHE A 13 22.65 -26.90 -5.53
N TRP A 14 21.97 -25.85 -5.99
CA TRP A 14 22.56 -24.82 -6.84
C TRP A 14 23.45 -23.83 -6.08
N GLU A 15 22.95 -23.27 -4.97
CA GLU A 15 23.64 -22.24 -4.19
C GLU A 15 24.95 -22.74 -3.59
N GLU A 16 24.93 -23.96 -3.05
CA GLU A 16 26.09 -24.59 -2.42
C GLU A 16 26.92 -25.42 -3.42
N ASN A 17 26.50 -25.42 -4.69
CA ASN A 17 27.11 -26.23 -5.75
C ASN A 17 27.31 -27.69 -5.29
N LEU A 18 26.26 -28.27 -4.69
CA LEU A 18 26.35 -29.58 -4.08
C LEU A 18 26.62 -30.64 -5.15
N GLY A 19 27.66 -31.41 -4.91
CA GLY A 19 27.98 -32.62 -5.64
C GLY A 19 28.41 -33.69 -4.66
N PHE A 20 27.74 -34.83 -4.67
CA PHE A 20 28.12 -35.97 -3.84
C PHE A 20 28.02 -37.28 -4.60
N GLU A 21 28.77 -38.27 -4.13
CA GLU A 21 28.80 -39.60 -4.73
C GLU A 21 27.40 -40.22 -4.74
N TYR A 22 26.99 -40.72 -5.90
CA TYR A 22 25.71 -41.39 -6.04
C TYR A 22 25.71 -42.69 -5.22
N SER A 23 24.93 -42.68 -4.14
CA SER A 23 24.54 -43.92 -3.45
C SER A 23 23.14 -44.36 -3.88
N PRO A 24 22.91 -45.64 -4.19
CA PRO A 24 21.57 -46.17 -4.42
C PRO A 24 20.68 -46.13 -3.16
N HIS A 25 21.27 -45.90 -1.97
CA HIS A 25 20.55 -45.72 -0.71
C HIS A 25 20.42 -44.23 -0.40
N SER A 26 19.19 -43.68 -0.50
CA SER A 26 18.92 -42.26 -0.31
C SER A 26 19.16 -41.77 1.12
N GLU A 27 19.10 -42.65 2.12
CA GLU A 27 19.37 -42.32 3.54
C GLU A 27 20.82 -41.85 3.77
N GLU A 28 21.74 -42.20 2.88
CA GLU A 28 23.14 -41.74 2.97
C GLU A 28 23.32 -40.32 2.45
N TRP A 29 22.34 -39.79 1.72
CA TRP A 29 22.42 -38.48 1.07
C TRP A 29 22.31 -37.35 2.10
N GLU A 30 21.59 -37.56 3.20
CA GLU A 30 21.43 -36.57 4.29
C GLU A 30 22.77 -36.06 4.81
N ARG A 31 23.80 -36.90 4.80
CA ARG A 31 25.14 -36.56 5.29
C ARG A 31 25.86 -35.54 4.42
N PHE A 32 25.45 -35.41 3.16
CA PHE A 32 26.03 -34.49 2.19
C PHE A 32 25.23 -33.20 2.06
N ILE A 33 24.04 -33.14 2.65
CA ILE A 33 23.17 -31.98 2.63
C ILE A 33 23.54 -31.07 3.80
N PRO A 34 23.76 -29.76 3.55
CA PRO A 34 24.16 -28.84 4.60
C PRO A 34 23.03 -28.65 5.61
N ASP A 35 23.42 -28.50 6.88
CA ASP A 35 22.50 -28.15 7.96
C ASP A 35 22.07 -26.68 7.80
N ARG A 36 20.80 -26.46 7.47
CA ARG A 36 20.19 -25.14 7.26
C ARG A 36 18.84 -25.10 7.94
N ASP A 37 18.52 -23.99 8.61
CA ASP A 37 17.22 -23.77 9.27
C ASP A 37 16.04 -23.98 8.29
N GLU A 38 16.22 -23.64 7.02
CA GLU A 38 15.20 -23.82 5.97
C GLU A 38 14.88 -25.29 5.66
N LEU A 39 15.72 -26.23 6.10
CA LEU A 39 15.61 -27.66 5.86
C LEU A 39 15.15 -28.46 7.09
N GLU A 40 15.01 -27.83 8.26
CA GLU A 40 14.78 -28.50 9.54
C GLU A 40 13.55 -29.43 9.53
N ASP A 41 12.50 -29.05 8.78
CA ASP A 41 11.25 -29.80 8.65
C ASP A 41 11.07 -30.46 7.27
N ILE A 42 12.09 -30.43 6.41
CA ILE A 42 12.01 -30.93 5.03
C ILE A 42 12.67 -32.31 4.93
N ASN A 43 11.97 -33.30 4.39
CA ASN A 43 12.58 -34.57 4.04
C ASN A 43 13.42 -34.43 2.76
N THR A 44 14.66 -33.97 2.95
CA THR A 44 15.58 -33.60 1.87
C THR A 44 15.97 -34.79 1.00
N SER A 45 16.11 -35.99 1.57
CA SER A 45 16.40 -37.23 0.85
C SER A 45 15.31 -37.62 -0.14
N ASP A 46 14.04 -37.59 0.30
CA ASP A 46 12.90 -37.92 -0.56
C ASP A 46 12.75 -36.90 -1.70
N HIS A 47 12.90 -35.62 -1.38
CA HIS A 47 12.84 -34.55 -2.38
C HIS A 47 14.01 -34.63 -3.36
N ALA A 48 15.24 -34.86 -2.90
CA ALA A 48 16.41 -35.05 -3.77
C ALA A 48 16.23 -36.26 -4.71
N GLN A 49 15.69 -37.37 -4.21
CA GLN A 49 15.37 -38.53 -5.05
C GLN A 49 14.27 -38.20 -6.08
N GLY A 50 13.26 -37.43 -5.68
CA GLY A 50 12.23 -36.91 -6.58
C GLY A 50 12.81 -35.99 -7.66
N LEU A 51 13.75 -35.12 -7.30
CA LEU A 51 14.45 -34.22 -8.22
C LEU A 51 15.33 -35.00 -9.22
N LEU A 52 15.99 -36.07 -8.77
CA LEU A 52 16.72 -36.98 -9.65
C LEU A 52 15.79 -37.70 -10.63
N LYS A 53 14.68 -38.27 -10.14
CA LYS A 53 13.67 -38.96 -10.98
C LYS A 53 13.02 -38.02 -12.01
N SER A 54 12.83 -36.76 -11.65
CA SER A 54 12.26 -35.74 -12.53
C SER A 54 13.28 -35.07 -13.45
N GLY A 55 14.57 -35.43 -13.32
CA GLY A 55 15.67 -34.94 -14.15
C GLY A 55 16.10 -33.50 -13.85
N HIS A 56 15.81 -32.99 -12.64
CA HIS A 56 16.35 -31.72 -12.16
C HIS A 56 17.75 -31.90 -11.53
N LEU A 57 18.02 -33.08 -10.97
CA LEU A 57 19.37 -33.55 -10.69
C LEU A 57 19.75 -34.61 -11.74
N GLU A 58 21.05 -34.76 -11.97
CA GLU A 58 21.61 -35.78 -12.86
C GLU A 58 22.78 -36.50 -12.18
N VAL A 59 23.03 -37.73 -12.61
CA VAL A 59 24.23 -38.48 -12.21
C VAL A 59 25.25 -38.34 -13.33
N GLU A 60 26.37 -37.71 -13.03
CA GLU A 60 27.49 -37.52 -13.94
C GLU A 60 28.67 -38.42 -13.51
N ASP A 61 29.21 -39.20 -14.43
CA ASP A 61 30.42 -39.99 -14.18
C ASP A 61 31.64 -39.07 -14.27
N VAL A 62 32.24 -38.76 -13.13
CA VAL A 62 33.46 -37.96 -13.06
C VAL A 62 34.66 -38.87 -13.28
N ASP A 63 35.44 -38.58 -14.32
CA ASP A 63 36.69 -39.30 -14.62
C ASP A 63 37.72 -39.06 -13.50
N ALA A 64 38.04 -40.13 -12.78
CA ALA A 64 39.01 -40.13 -11.68
C ALA A 64 40.33 -40.81 -12.08
N SER A 65 40.48 -41.25 -13.34
CA SER A 65 41.66 -41.98 -13.84
C SER A 65 42.99 -41.22 -13.70
N HIS A 66 42.93 -39.90 -13.53
CA HIS A 66 44.10 -39.04 -13.37
C HIS A 66 44.53 -38.84 -11.90
N ASP A 67 43.74 -39.33 -10.94
CA ASP A 67 44.06 -39.24 -9.52
C ASP A 67 44.61 -40.58 -8.99
N PRO A 68 45.93 -40.68 -8.72
CA PRO A 68 46.55 -41.93 -8.27
C PRO A 68 46.16 -42.32 -6.84
N SER A 69 45.40 -41.49 -6.11
CA SER A 69 44.93 -41.78 -4.76
C SER A 69 43.62 -42.58 -4.72
N VAL A 70 42.93 -42.73 -5.85
CA VAL A 70 41.64 -43.43 -5.97
C VAL A 70 41.80 -44.70 -6.80
N SER A 71 41.16 -45.79 -6.37
CA SER A 71 41.24 -47.10 -7.03
C SER A 71 40.20 -47.33 -8.13
N PHE A 72 39.53 -46.26 -8.59
CA PHE A 72 38.40 -46.32 -9.52
C PHE A 72 38.62 -45.34 -10.67
N ASP A 73 38.28 -45.76 -11.89
CA ASP A 73 38.46 -44.94 -13.10
C ASP A 73 37.36 -43.89 -13.27
N SER A 74 36.19 -44.08 -12.65
CA SER A 74 35.06 -43.15 -12.69
C SER A 74 34.26 -43.19 -11.40
N LEU A 75 33.72 -42.03 -11.00
CA LEU A 75 32.86 -41.87 -9.82
C LEU A 75 31.52 -41.27 -10.25
N PRO A 76 30.39 -41.95 -10.06
CA PRO A 76 29.08 -41.36 -10.33
C PRO A 76 28.77 -40.31 -9.26
N VAL A 77 28.54 -39.06 -9.66
CA VAL A 77 28.27 -37.93 -8.77
C VAL A 77 26.90 -37.34 -9.10
N VAL A 78 26.06 -37.15 -8.10
CA VAL A 78 24.80 -36.41 -8.24
C VAL A 78 25.11 -34.92 -8.29
N ARG A 79 24.63 -34.25 -9.33
CA ARG A 79 24.74 -32.79 -9.51
C ARG A 79 23.45 -32.19 -10.02
N ILE A 80 23.33 -30.87 -9.92
CA ILE A 80 22.24 -30.16 -10.55
C ILE A 80 22.38 -30.20 -12.08
N SER A 81 21.28 -30.58 -12.75
CA SER A 81 21.21 -30.62 -14.22
C SER A 81 20.92 -29.23 -14.80
N GLU A 82 21.11 -29.07 -16.12
CA GLU A 82 20.69 -27.86 -16.84
C GLU A 82 19.20 -27.54 -16.65
N LYS A 83 18.34 -28.58 -16.62
CA LYS A 83 16.91 -28.43 -16.35
C LYS A 83 16.65 -27.90 -14.93
N GLY A 84 17.41 -28.38 -13.94
CA GLY A 84 17.36 -27.88 -12.56
C GLY A 84 17.71 -26.40 -12.49
N ILE A 85 18.79 -26.00 -13.17
CA ILE A 85 19.24 -24.60 -13.25
C ILE A 85 18.18 -23.72 -13.90
N GLN A 86 17.61 -24.16 -15.02
CA GLN A 86 16.55 -23.43 -15.72
C GLN A 86 15.32 -23.23 -14.82
N THR A 87 14.92 -24.29 -14.10
CA THR A 87 13.76 -24.27 -13.20
C THR A 87 13.93 -23.27 -12.07
N ILE A 88 15.13 -23.19 -11.47
CA ILE A 88 15.44 -22.17 -10.45
C ILE A 88 15.32 -20.76 -11.03
N ARG A 89 15.92 -20.51 -12.20
CA ARG A 89 15.88 -19.18 -12.84
C ARG A 89 14.47 -18.73 -13.20
N GLU A 90 13.64 -19.64 -13.70
CA GLU A 90 12.24 -19.37 -14.01
C GLU A 90 11.47 -19.02 -12.73
N TRP A 91 11.66 -19.81 -11.67
CA TRP A 91 11.03 -19.54 -10.37
C TRP A 91 11.46 -18.19 -9.77
N GLU A 92 12.75 -17.85 -9.79
CA GLU A 92 13.23 -16.55 -9.33
C GLU A 92 12.63 -15.39 -10.14
N THR A 93 12.50 -15.56 -11.45
CA THR A 93 11.91 -14.56 -12.34
C THR A 93 10.44 -14.36 -12.00
N MET A 94 9.68 -15.45 -11.83
CA MET A 94 8.28 -15.40 -11.44
C MET A 94 8.10 -14.77 -10.05
N LYS A 95 8.95 -15.11 -9.09
CA LYS A 95 8.93 -14.53 -7.74
C LYS A 95 9.14 -13.02 -7.77
N LYS A 96 10.15 -12.56 -8.53
CA LYS A 96 10.42 -11.12 -8.70
C LYS A 96 9.27 -10.41 -9.40
N GLN A 97 8.70 -11.02 -10.43
CA GLN A 97 7.54 -10.45 -11.13
C GLN A 97 6.33 -10.32 -10.20
N ALA A 98 6.01 -11.36 -9.43
CA ALA A 98 4.90 -11.32 -8.47
C ALA A 98 5.10 -10.24 -7.39
N GLN A 99 6.33 -10.10 -6.88
CA GLN A 99 6.67 -9.02 -5.93
C GLN A 99 6.48 -7.64 -6.56
N TRP A 100 6.90 -7.46 -7.80
CA TRP A 100 6.75 -6.19 -8.50
C TRP A 100 5.28 -5.85 -8.78
N GLU A 101 4.48 -6.83 -9.20
CA GLU A 101 3.03 -6.66 -9.40
C GLU A 101 2.32 -6.27 -8.10
N GLN A 102 2.67 -6.92 -6.98
CA GLN A 102 2.13 -6.58 -5.67
C GLN A 102 2.50 -5.15 -5.26
N GLN A 103 3.77 -4.76 -5.38
CA GLN A 103 4.22 -3.40 -5.07
C GLN A 103 3.53 -2.34 -5.95
N LEU A 104 3.29 -2.67 -7.23
CA LEU A 104 2.58 -1.78 -8.14
C LEU A 104 1.14 -1.54 -7.68
N LEU A 105 0.44 -2.61 -7.28
CA LEU A 105 -0.93 -2.52 -6.77
C LEU A 105 -1.00 -1.71 -5.48
N GLU A 106 -0.13 -2.00 -4.51
CA GLU A 106 -0.06 -1.26 -3.25
C GLU A 106 0.21 0.24 -3.49
N THR A 107 1.10 0.55 -4.44
CA THR A 107 1.40 1.95 -4.81
C THR A 107 0.21 2.64 -5.47
N GLN A 108 -0.53 1.94 -6.34
CA GLN A 108 -1.73 2.48 -6.98
C GLN A 108 -2.83 2.75 -5.94
N GLU A 109 -3.08 1.80 -5.03
CA GLU A 109 -4.05 1.96 -3.95
C GLU A 109 -3.71 3.18 -3.07
N GLN A 110 -2.45 3.31 -2.65
CA GLN A 110 -1.99 4.46 -1.87
C GLN A 110 -2.17 5.79 -2.62
N TYR A 111 -1.92 5.81 -3.93
CA TYR A 111 -2.12 6.99 -4.75
C TYR A 111 -3.60 7.38 -4.84
N GLU A 112 -4.49 6.41 -5.05
CA GLU A 112 -5.93 6.63 -5.11
C GLU A 112 -6.49 7.12 -3.77
N GLU A 113 -6.12 6.48 -2.66
CA GLU A 113 -6.49 6.94 -1.31
C GLU A 113 -6.03 8.38 -1.06
N SER A 114 -4.77 8.68 -1.40
CA SER A 114 -4.19 10.01 -1.20
C SER A 114 -4.87 11.07 -2.07
N ARG A 115 -5.29 10.69 -3.29
CA ARG A 115 -6.06 11.57 -4.18
C ARG A 115 -7.44 11.86 -3.58
N LEU A 116 -8.15 10.84 -3.10
CA LEU A 116 -9.47 10.99 -2.48
C LEU A 116 -9.42 11.84 -1.21
N ARG A 117 -8.42 11.62 -0.34
CA ARG A 117 -8.22 12.45 0.87
C ARG A 117 -8.01 13.92 0.52
N ARG A 118 -7.17 14.22 -0.49
CA ARG A 118 -6.96 15.59 -0.96
C ARG A 118 -8.24 16.21 -1.50
N GLN A 119 -9.02 15.46 -2.29
CA GLN A 119 -10.28 15.96 -2.81
C GLN A 119 -11.27 16.29 -1.69
N GLN A 120 -11.42 15.41 -0.69
CA GLN A 120 -12.27 15.67 0.48
C GLN A 120 -11.79 16.89 1.29
N GLN A 121 -10.49 17.08 1.44
CA GLN A 121 -9.93 18.26 2.10
C GLN A 121 -10.25 19.54 1.31
N PHE A 122 -10.06 19.52 -0.02
CA PHE A 122 -10.41 20.66 -0.86
C PHE A 122 -11.90 20.99 -0.82
N GLU A 123 -12.78 19.98 -0.84
CA GLU A 123 -14.23 20.18 -0.72
C GLU A 123 -14.59 20.80 0.64
N LYS A 124 -14.02 20.28 1.73
CA LYS A 124 -14.21 20.87 3.07
C LYS A 124 -13.73 22.32 3.13
N GLU A 125 -12.54 22.61 2.61
CA GLU A 125 -12.01 23.98 2.58
C GLU A 125 -12.88 24.92 1.73
N GLN A 126 -13.43 24.46 0.61
CA GLN A 126 -14.36 25.26 -0.20
C GLN A 126 -15.65 25.55 0.54
N VAL A 127 -16.22 24.56 1.25
CA VAL A 127 -17.41 24.76 2.09
C VAL A 127 -17.11 25.77 3.20
N THR A 128 -15.98 25.62 3.90
CA THR A 128 -15.58 26.56 4.96
C THR A 128 -15.41 27.98 4.41
N ARG A 129 -14.68 28.15 3.30
CA ARG A 129 -14.51 29.46 2.67
C ARG A 129 -15.83 30.05 2.18
N SER A 130 -16.71 29.23 1.61
CA SER A 130 -18.04 29.68 1.20
C SER A 130 -18.86 30.15 2.39
N ASN A 131 -18.78 29.44 3.53
CA ASN A 131 -19.49 29.82 4.75
C ASN A 131 -18.92 31.13 5.33
N GLU A 132 -17.61 31.31 5.34
CA GLU A 132 -16.96 32.57 5.76
C GLU A 132 -17.37 33.75 4.88
N VAL A 133 -17.36 33.57 3.55
CA VAL A 133 -17.79 34.62 2.59
C VAL A 133 -19.27 34.95 2.80
N ASN A 134 -20.13 33.95 2.95
CA ASN A 134 -21.56 34.17 3.20
C ASN A 134 -21.80 34.91 4.52
N ALA A 135 -21.08 34.57 5.58
CA ALA A 135 -21.15 35.29 6.85
C ALA A 135 -20.69 36.75 6.70
N ALA A 136 -19.59 37.00 5.99
CA ALA A 136 -19.09 38.36 5.72
C ALA A 136 -20.11 39.20 4.92
N VAL A 137 -20.74 38.62 3.90
CA VAL A 137 -21.84 39.27 3.16
C VAL A 137 -23.02 39.55 4.08
N GLY A 138 -23.37 38.62 4.96
CA GLY A 138 -24.41 38.79 5.98
C GLY A 138 -24.13 40.00 6.89
N TYR A 139 -22.92 40.09 7.44
CA TYR A 139 -22.51 41.22 8.30
C TYR A 139 -22.50 42.56 7.53
N LEU A 140 -22.00 42.57 6.29
CA LEU A 140 -21.97 43.78 5.47
C LEU A 140 -23.39 44.27 5.15
N THR A 141 -24.30 43.33 4.85
CA THR A 141 -25.72 43.64 4.61
C THR A 141 -26.38 44.24 5.85
N ILE A 142 -26.13 43.65 7.04
CA ILE A 142 -26.65 44.19 8.31
C ILE A 142 -26.08 45.58 8.58
N GLY A 143 -24.77 45.78 8.39
CA GLY A 143 -24.13 47.08 8.60
C GLY A 143 -24.70 48.17 7.71
N LEU A 144 -24.87 47.88 6.41
CA LEU A 144 -25.45 48.83 5.45
C LEU A 144 -26.91 49.15 5.79
N LEU A 145 -27.66 48.18 6.28
CA LEU A 145 -29.05 48.36 6.70
C LEU A 145 -29.16 49.22 7.97
N ILE A 146 -28.21 49.11 8.90
CA ILE A 146 -28.14 49.99 10.08
C ILE A 146 -27.84 51.43 9.66
N VAL A 147 -26.91 51.64 8.72
CA VAL A 147 -26.57 52.98 8.23
C VAL A 147 -27.76 53.63 7.52
N THR A 148 -28.43 52.91 6.61
CA THR A 148 -29.59 53.45 5.89
C THR A 148 -30.76 53.75 6.84
N LEU A 149 -31.03 52.87 7.80
CA LEU A 149 -32.03 53.13 8.83
C LEU A 149 -31.69 54.36 9.67
N SER A 150 -30.41 54.52 10.07
CA SER A 150 -29.96 55.66 10.87
C SER A 150 -30.12 56.97 10.10
N ASP A 151 -29.81 56.97 8.80
CA ASP A 151 -29.98 58.14 7.93
C ASP A 151 -31.45 58.53 7.78
N VAL A 152 -32.34 57.54 7.63
CA VAL A 152 -33.80 57.75 7.64
C VAL A 152 -34.24 58.35 8.97
N VAL A 153 -33.80 57.81 10.12
CA VAL A 153 -34.13 58.34 11.45
C VAL A 153 -33.70 59.81 11.59
N LEU A 154 -32.50 60.17 11.11
CA LEU A 154 -31.99 61.54 11.16
C LEU A 154 -32.73 62.49 10.21
N SER A 155 -33.26 61.97 9.09
CA SER A 155 -33.99 62.77 8.09
C SER A 155 -35.45 63.06 8.45
N VAL A 156 -36.03 62.32 9.42
CA VAL A 156 -37.44 62.50 9.82
C VAL A 156 -37.58 63.73 10.70
N ASP A 157 -38.51 64.60 10.31
CA ASP A 157 -38.89 65.79 11.07
C ASP A 157 -39.48 65.39 12.43
N GLN A 158 -38.75 65.68 13.51
CA GLN A 158 -39.05 65.25 14.88
C GLN A 158 -40.32 65.89 15.46
N SER A 159 -40.92 66.83 14.74
CA SER A 159 -42.18 67.50 15.10
C SER A 159 -43.42 66.62 14.92
N LEU A 160 -43.36 65.57 14.08
CA LEU A 160 -44.51 64.72 13.73
C LEU A 160 -44.50 63.34 14.40
N VAL A 161 -43.32 62.81 14.74
CA VAL A 161 -43.18 61.47 15.33
C VAL A 161 -42.16 61.49 16.46
N PRO A 162 -42.50 61.01 17.68
CA PRO A 162 -41.56 60.95 18.79
C PRO A 162 -40.38 60.03 18.48
N ILE A 163 -39.16 60.46 18.82
CA ILE A 163 -37.91 59.73 18.60
C ILE A 163 -37.98 58.28 19.10
N TRP A 164 -38.63 58.04 20.25
CA TRP A 164 -38.80 56.69 20.82
C TRP A 164 -39.61 55.73 19.93
N VAL A 165 -40.60 56.24 19.19
CA VAL A 165 -41.39 55.44 18.24
C VAL A 165 -40.53 55.04 17.05
N ILE A 166 -39.71 55.98 16.54
CA ILE A 166 -38.78 55.72 15.45
C ILE A 166 -37.76 54.67 15.89
N ILE A 167 -37.11 54.85 17.04
CA ILE A 167 -36.15 53.88 17.59
C ILE A 167 -36.81 52.49 17.76
N GLY A 168 -38.03 52.41 18.28
CA GLY A 168 -38.74 51.15 18.47
C GLY A 168 -39.06 50.40 17.18
N ILE A 169 -39.47 51.12 16.12
CA ILE A 169 -39.69 50.54 14.79
C ILE A 169 -38.36 50.08 14.19
N THR A 170 -37.33 50.91 14.26
CA THR A 170 -35.99 50.59 13.75
C THR A 170 -35.44 49.35 14.43
N LEU A 171 -35.53 49.25 15.77
CA LEU A 171 -35.10 48.08 16.52
C LEU A 171 -35.89 46.82 16.14
N SER A 172 -37.21 46.94 15.97
CA SER A 172 -38.06 45.81 15.55
C SER A 172 -37.73 45.32 14.15
N VAL A 173 -37.47 46.23 13.20
CA VAL A 173 -37.07 45.88 11.83
C VAL A 173 -35.70 45.21 11.83
N VAL A 174 -34.73 45.76 12.58
CA VAL A 174 -33.39 45.17 12.74
C VAL A 174 -33.47 43.79 13.38
N LEU A 175 -34.22 43.62 14.47
CA LEU A 175 -34.41 42.33 15.14
C LEU A 175 -35.12 41.31 14.22
N GLY A 176 -36.15 41.73 13.49
CA GLY A 176 -36.86 40.89 12.54
C GLY A 176 -35.97 40.40 11.39
N LEU A 177 -35.08 41.27 10.90
CA LEU A 177 -34.09 40.91 9.89
C LEU A 177 -33.00 40.00 10.45
N ILE A 178 -32.45 40.29 11.63
CA ILE A 178 -31.49 39.41 12.32
C ILE A 178 -32.09 38.01 12.51
N TYR A 179 -33.35 37.93 12.96
CA TYR A 179 -34.06 36.66 13.11
C TYR A 179 -34.21 35.93 11.78
N ARG A 180 -34.56 36.65 10.70
CA ARG A 180 -34.73 36.06 9.36
C ARG A 180 -33.40 35.56 8.78
N ILE A 181 -32.32 36.32 8.95
CA ILE A 181 -30.96 35.97 8.50
C ILE A 181 -30.41 34.77 9.29
N ARG A 182 -30.67 34.73 10.61
CA ARG A 182 -30.32 33.57 11.45
C ARG A 182 -31.08 32.32 11.03
N LYS A 183 -32.39 32.45 10.74
CA LYS A 183 -33.23 31.33 10.28
C LYS A 183 -32.86 30.83 8.88
N SER A 184 -32.33 31.68 8.01
CA SER A 184 -31.88 31.30 6.67
C SER A 184 -30.47 30.67 6.63
N GLY A 185 -29.81 30.47 7.78
CA GLY A 185 -28.50 29.82 7.86
C GLY A 185 -27.32 30.69 7.43
N LEU A 186 -27.53 31.98 7.16
CA LEU A 186 -26.49 32.91 6.70
C LEU A 186 -25.51 33.35 7.82
N LEU A 187 -25.86 33.11 9.08
CA LEU A 187 -25.06 33.46 10.26
C LEU A 187 -24.66 32.24 11.11
N ASN A 188 -25.07 31.03 10.72
CA ASN A 188 -24.75 29.81 11.46
C ASN A 188 -23.80 28.97 10.58
N PRO A 189 -22.49 29.00 10.84
CA PRO A 189 -21.53 28.11 10.19
C PRO A 189 -21.55 26.75 10.91
N GLU A 190 -22.63 25.98 10.72
CA GLU A 190 -22.63 24.55 11.02
C GLU A 190 -22.73 23.76 9.71
#